data_AF-A0A182F022-F1
#
_entry.id   AF-A0A182F022-F1
#
_cell.length_a   1.000
_cell.length_b   1.000
_cell.length_c   1.000
_cell.angle_alpha   90.00
_cell.angle_beta   90.00
_cell.angle_gamma   90.00
#
_symmetry.space_group_name_H-M   'P 1'
#
loop_
_entity.id
_entity.type
_entity.pdbx_description
1 polymer ?
#
loop_
_entity_poly.entity_id
_entity_poly.type
_entity_poly.pdbx_seq_one_letter_code
_entity_poly.pdbx_strand_id
1 'polypeptide(L)'
;MRVQLQNDRLAGIFSHQLLEIGNGKVPVDLTTERISLPHNFYNLVTSKEELVKKIFPDIQTNYKNHDWLTERTIRAAKNKDVEKLNDINILTFKARQSHM
;
A
#
# COMPACT_ATOMS: atom_id res chain seq x y z
N MET A 1 -2.21 8.32 -5.66
CA MET A 1 -3.61 8.39 -5.22
C MET A 1 -4.46 8.36 -6.48
N ARG A 2 -4.86 7.18 -6.94
CA ARG A 2 -5.84 7.04 -8.03
C ARG A 2 -7.01 6.30 -7.42
N VAL A 3 -8.09 7.02 -7.18
CA VAL A 3 -9.41 6.42 -6.99
C VAL A 3 -10.16 6.62 -8.29
N GLN A 4 -10.90 5.59 -8.68
CA GLN A 4 -11.86 5.56 -9.78
C GLN A 4 -11.24 5.19 -11.13
N LEU A 5 -11.02 3.89 -11.34
CA LEU A 5 -10.83 3.36 -12.69
C LEU A 5 -11.73 2.17 -13.03
N GLN A 6 -12.42 1.53 -12.07
CA GLN A 6 -13.09 0.24 -12.32
C GLN A 6 -14.49 0.06 -11.70
N ASN A 7 -15.22 1.15 -11.40
CA ASN A 7 -16.55 1.05 -10.75
C ASN A 7 -16.53 0.26 -9.42
N ASP A 8 -15.36 0.23 -8.78
CA ASP A 8 -15.13 -0.47 -7.53
C ASP A 8 -15.79 0.31 -6.39
N ARG A 9 -16.80 -0.31 -5.77
CA ARG A 9 -17.52 0.22 -4.61
C ARG A 9 -16.55 0.59 -3.48
N LEU A 10 -15.49 -0.18 -3.28
CA LEU A 10 -14.48 0.08 -2.25
C LEU A 10 -13.67 1.34 -2.57
N ALA A 11 -13.31 1.56 -3.84
CA ALA A 11 -12.62 2.77 -4.27
C ALA A 11 -13.49 4.02 -4.01
N GLY A 12 -14.80 3.95 -4.26
CA GLY A 12 -15.74 5.04 -3.97
C GLY A 12 -15.88 5.35 -2.47
N ILE A 13 -15.91 4.31 -1.63
CA ILE A 13 -15.90 4.47 -0.17
C ILE A 13 -14.59 5.14 0.27
N PHE A 14 -13.45 4.68 -0.26
CA PHE A 14 -12.14 5.21 0.08
C PHE A 14 -11.98 6.69 -0.29
N SER A 15 -12.40 7.12 -1.49
CA SER A 15 -12.37 8.56 -1.84
C SER A 15 -13.29 9.40 -0.99
N HIS A 16 -14.48 8.91 -0.66
CA HIS A 16 -15.40 9.63 0.22
C HIS A 16 -14.77 9.87 1.60
N GLN A 17 -14.17 8.84 2.19
CA GLN A 17 -13.49 8.94 3.48
C GLN A 17 -12.29 9.90 3.42
N LEU A 18 -11.52 9.89 2.33
CA LEU A 18 -10.45 10.86 2.09
C LEU A 18 -10.95 12.31 2.05
N LEU A 19 -12.12 12.52 1.41
CA LEU A 19 -12.76 13.82 1.33
C LEU A 19 -13.26 14.29 2.70
N GLU A 20 -13.82 13.39 3.52
CA GLU A 20 -14.21 13.72 4.90
C GLU A 20 -13.01 14.12 5.75
N ILE A 21 -11.88 13.42 5.62
CA ILE A 21 -10.62 13.77 6.30
C ILE A 21 -10.14 15.15 5.83
N GLY A 22 -10.05 15.38 4.51
CA GLY A 22 -9.58 16.64 3.94
C GLY A 22 -10.47 17.85 4.28
N ASN A 23 -11.77 17.63 4.47
CA ASN A 23 -12.72 18.65 4.86
C ASN A 23 -12.81 18.88 6.38
N GLY A 24 -11.98 18.19 7.19
CA GLY A 24 -12.02 18.32 8.65
C GLY A 24 -13.30 17.78 9.30
N LYS A 25 -14.03 16.89 8.61
CA LYS A 25 -15.26 16.27 9.15
C LYS A 25 -14.96 15.12 10.11
N VAL A 26 -13.74 14.60 10.10
CA VAL A 26 -13.30 13.55 11.03
C VAL A 26 -12.92 14.19 12.36
N PRO A 27 -13.49 13.73 13.50
CA PRO A 27 -13.17 14.27 14.81
C PRO A 27 -11.68 14.16 15.14
N VAL A 28 -11.14 15.23 15.71
CA VAL A 28 -9.78 15.27 16.27
C VAL A 28 -9.88 15.00 17.77
N ASP A 29 -9.09 14.05 18.25
CA ASP A 29 -8.85 13.90 19.68
C ASP A 29 -8.02 15.09 20.16
N LEU A 30 -8.61 15.94 20.99
CA LEU A 30 -7.98 17.16 21.50
C LEU A 30 -6.81 16.90 22.45
N THR A 31 -6.69 15.70 23.02
CA THR A 31 -5.59 15.34 23.92
C THR A 31 -4.35 14.95 23.12
N THR A 32 -4.55 14.23 22.01
CA THR A 32 -3.45 13.71 21.19
C THR A 32 -3.21 14.52 19.92
N GLU A 33 -4.10 15.46 19.60
CA GLU A 33 -4.14 16.25 18.37
C GLU A 33 -4.15 15.37 17.10
N ARG A 34 -4.80 14.20 17.17
CA ARG A 34 -4.83 13.21 16.08
C ARG A 34 -6.23 12.86 15.69
N ILE A 35 -6.42 12.54 14.42
CA ILE A 35 -7.62 11.85 13.92
C ILE A 35 -7.43 10.33 14.05
N SER A 36 -8.53 9.63 14.26
CA SER A 36 -8.59 8.18 14.11
C SER A 36 -9.10 7.85 12.71
N LEU A 37 -8.34 7.05 11.95
CA LEU A 37 -8.78 6.61 10.64
C LEU A 37 -9.91 5.56 10.78
N PRO A 38 -10.93 5.57 9.91
CA PRO A 38 -11.96 4.53 9.91
C PRO A 38 -11.33 3.13 9.77
N HIS A 39 -11.88 2.13 10.45
CA HIS A 39 -11.31 0.77 10.45
C HIS A 39 -11.18 0.15 9.03
N ASN A 40 -12.11 0.48 8.13
CA ASN A 40 -12.11 0.01 6.75
C ASN A 40 -11.26 0.88 5.79
N PHE A 41 -10.55 1.88 6.31
CA PHE A 41 -9.75 2.81 5.51
C PHE A 41 -8.38 2.23 5.12
N TYR A 42 -7.86 1.30 5.92
CA TYR A 42 -6.54 0.72 5.74
C TYR A 42 -6.57 -0.80 5.83
N ASN A 43 -5.62 -1.45 5.16
CA ASN A 43 -5.34 -2.87 5.33
C ASN A 43 -4.10 -3.00 6.19
N LEU A 44 -4.27 -3.39 7.45
CA LEU A 44 -3.13 -3.61 8.34
C LEU A 44 -2.39 -4.88 7.91
N VAL A 45 -1.06 -4.80 7.94
CA VAL A 45 -0.15 -5.91 7.69
C VAL A 45 0.82 -6.00 8.86
N THR A 46 1.23 -7.22 9.19
CA THR A 46 2.05 -7.51 10.37
C THR A 46 3.54 -7.36 10.09
N SER A 47 3.96 -7.43 8.83
CA SER A 47 5.37 -7.29 8.44
C SER A 47 5.57 -6.62 7.08
N LYS A 48 6.82 -6.23 6.79
CA LYS A 48 7.21 -5.67 5.49
C LYS A 48 7.18 -6.72 4.38
N GLU A 49 7.49 -7.97 4.72
CA GLU A 49 7.44 -9.12 3.82
C GLU A 49 5.99 -9.43 3.43
N GLU A 50 5.06 -9.35 4.38
CA GLU A 50 3.62 -9.48 4.10
C GLU A 50 3.13 -8.36 3.18
N LEU A 51 3.57 -7.12 3.41
CA LEU A 51 3.27 -5.98 2.55
C LEU A 51 3.76 -6.22 1.11
N VAL A 52 5.03 -6.62 0.97
CA VAL A 52 5.64 -6.94 -0.33
C VAL A 52 4.87 -8.04 -1.02
N LYS A 53 4.52 -9.13 -0.33
CA LYS A 53 3.75 -10.24 -0.89
C LYS A 53 2.34 -9.81 -1.32
N LYS A 54 1.68 -8.94 -0.57
CA LYS A 54 0.33 -8.44 -0.93
C LYS A 54 0.35 -7.51 -2.14
N ILE A 55 1.39 -6.67 -2.26
CA ILE A 55 1.51 -5.74 -3.39
C ILE A 55 2.04 -6.45 -4.64
N PHE A 56 2.94 -7.44 -4.48
CA PHE A 56 3.56 -8.20 -5.55
C PHE A 56 3.40 -9.72 -5.36
N PRO A 57 2.17 -10.28 -5.44
CA PRO A 57 1.91 -11.68 -5.15
C PRO A 57 2.68 -12.66 -6.03
N ASP A 58 2.94 -12.29 -7.29
CA ASP A 58 3.57 -13.14 -8.31
C ASP A 58 4.73 -12.43 -9.02
N ILE A 59 5.60 -11.78 -8.26
CA ILE A 59 6.74 -11.03 -8.83
C ILE A 59 7.64 -11.91 -9.71
N GLN A 60 7.74 -13.21 -9.43
CA GLN A 60 8.59 -14.15 -10.17
C GLN A 60 8.17 -14.34 -11.62
N THR A 61 6.88 -14.26 -11.90
CA THR A 61 6.34 -14.41 -13.26
C THR A 61 6.18 -13.06 -13.94
N ASN A 62 5.98 -11.98 -13.16
CA ASN A 62 5.67 -10.66 -13.69
C ASN A 62 6.85 -9.65 -13.68
N TYR A 63 8.05 -10.02 -13.22
CA TYR A 63 9.19 -9.07 -13.13
C TYR A 63 9.61 -8.45 -14.47
N LYS A 64 9.27 -9.07 -15.60
CA LYS A 64 9.50 -8.51 -16.95
C LYS A 64 8.31 -7.73 -17.50
N ASN A 65 7.16 -7.79 -16.84
CA ASN A 65 5.95 -7.11 -17.28
C ASN A 65 5.93 -5.69 -16.71
N HIS A 66 6.36 -4.72 -17.51
CA HIS A 66 6.42 -3.32 -17.12
C HIS A 66 5.05 -2.73 -16.78
N ASP A 67 3.99 -3.10 -17.50
CA ASP A 67 2.63 -2.61 -17.22
C ASP A 67 2.17 -3.11 -15.85
N TRP A 68 2.37 -4.39 -15.55
CA TRP A 68 2.02 -4.97 -14.24
C TRP A 68 2.79 -4.33 -13.08
N LEU A 69 4.08 -4.02 -13.29
CA LEU A 69 4.93 -3.36 -12.30
C LEU A 69 4.54 -1.90 -12.07
N THR A 70 4.23 -1.16 -13.13
CA THR A 70 3.93 0.29 -13.03
C THR A 70 2.59 0.58 -12.37
N GLU A 71 1.65 -0.36 -12.41
CA GLU A 71 0.40 -0.29 -11.66
C GLU A 71 0.59 -0.38 -10.13
N ARG A 72 1.73 -0.91 -9.68
CA ARG A 72 2.00 -1.23 -8.27
C ARG A 72 3.09 -0.32 -7.72
N THR A 73 2.82 0.31 -6.58
CA THR A 73 3.80 1.19 -5.92
C THR A 73 3.75 1.02 -4.40
N ILE A 74 4.91 0.95 -3.77
CA ILE A 74 5.05 1.02 -2.32
C ILE A 74 5.62 2.39 -1.98
N ARG A 75 4.90 3.16 -1.17
CA ARG A 75 5.36 4.44 -0.64
C ARG A 75 5.59 4.33 0.86
N ALA A 76 6.65 4.96 1.34
CA ALA A 76 6.93 5.11 2.75
C ALA A 76 7.19 6.60 3.05
N ALA A 77 7.07 6.97 4.33
CA ALA A 77 7.28 8.35 4.76
C ALA A 77 8.74 8.82 4.59
N LYS A 78 9.71 7.89 4.61
CA LYS A 78 11.15 8.20 4.55
C LYS A 78 11.85 7.30 3.54
N ASN A 79 12.86 7.85 2.85
CA ASN A 79 13.65 7.10 1.86
C ASN A 79 14.36 5.89 2.46
N LYS A 80 14.86 5.98 3.71
CA LYS A 80 15.46 4.83 4.41
C LYS A 80 14.49 3.64 4.58
N ASP A 81 13.19 3.92 4.66
CA ASP A 81 12.17 2.89 4.81
C ASP A 81 11.81 2.32 3.43
N VAL A 82 11.85 3.15 2.38
CA VAL A 82 11.78 2.70 0.98
C VAL A 82 12.95 1.78 0.63
N GLU A 83 14.17 2.13 1.03
CA GLU A 83 15.38 1.33 0.79
C GLU A 83 15.25 -0.06 1.41
N LYS A 84 14.84 -0.16 2.68
CA LYS A 84 14.57 -1.43 3.35
C LYS A 84 13.49 -2.27 2.64
N LEU A 85 12.44 -1.62 2.14
CA LEU A 85 11.38 -2.30 1.39
C LEU A 85 11.91 -2.81 0.04
N ASN A 86 12.81 -2.05 -0.59
CA ASN A 86 13.46 -2.45 -1.83
C ASN A 86 14.39 -3.65 -1.63
N ASP A 87 15.17 -3.66 -0.55
CA ASP A 87 16.01 -4.81 -0.18
C ASP A 87 15.17 -6.08 0.00
N ILE A 88 14.03 -5.98 0.69
CA ILE A 88 13.10 -7.11 0.88
C ILE A 88 12.50 -7.56 -0.46
N ASN A 89 12.10 -6.63 -1.34
CA ASN A 89 11.63 -6.96 -2.69
C ASN A 89 12.68 -7.74 -3.49
N ILE A 90 13.94 -7.25 -3.50
CA ILE A 90 15.05 -7.89 -4.21
C ILE A 90 15.38 -9.25 -3.61
N LEU A 91 15.41 -9.38 -2.29
CA LEU A 91 15.64 -10.67 -1.61
C LEU A 91 14.51 -11.66 -1.88
N THR A 92 13.26 -11.22 -1.84
CA THR A 92 12.08 -12.03 -2.17
C THR A 92 12.13 -12.50 -3.63
N PHE A 93 12.66 -11.67 -4.52
CA PHE A 93 12.93 -12.04 -5.90
C PHE A 93 14.00 -13.14 -5.99
N LYS A 94 15.17 -12.94 -5.34
CA LYS A 94 16.30 -13.87 -5.42
C LYS A 94 16.03 -15.21 -4.72
N ALA A 95 15.45 -15.21 -3.52
CA ALA A 95 15.23 -16.40 -2.70
C ALA A 95 14.24 -17.40 -3.31
N ARG A 96 13.35 -16.94 -4.19
CA ARG A 96 12.39 -17.80 -4.89
C ARG A 96 12.87 -18.27 -6.28
N GLN A 97 13.99 -17.74 -6.79
CA GLN A 97 14.69 -18.32 -7.95
C GLN A 97 15.53 -19.55 -7.58
N SER A 98 16.06 -19.62 -6.36
CA SER A 98 16.82 -20.76 -5.84
C SER A 98 15.98 -22.01 -5.53
N HIS A 99 14.67 -21.99 -5.84
CA HIS A 99 13.74 -23.11 -5.67
C HIS A 99 13.07 -23.52 -6.99
N MET A 100 13.61 -23.08 -8.14
CA MET A 100 13.35 -23.64 -9.47
C MET A 100 14.59 -24.32 -10.01
#